data_AF-A0A482D332-F1
#
_entry.id   AF-A0A482D332-F1
#
_cell.length_a   1.000
_cell.length_b   1.000
_cell.length_c   1.000
_cell.angle_alpha   90.00
_cell.angle_beta   90.00
_cell.angle_gamma   90.00
#
_symmetry.space_group_name_H-M   'P 1'
#
loop_
_entity.id
_entity.type
_entity.pdbx_description
1 polymer ?
#
loop_
_entity_poly.entity_id
_entity_poly.type
_entity_poly.pdbx_seq_one_letter_code
_entity_poly.pdbx_strand_id
1 'polypeptide(L)'
;MKNKFSRHWKSSRQPRKQRKYRANAPLHIKRKFLNVNLSKELRKKYKKRNLLLRKGDSVKIMRGKFRKKSGKVAEIDLKRQKIFIEGMQVKKQDGSKVNIPFRASNLQIAEINAEGRRKIGKENMKENKEKEKKENAS
;
A
#
# COMPACT_ATOMS: atom_id res chain seq x y z
N MET A 1 6.14 23.94 19.14
CA MET A 1 5.36 22.80 19.70
C MET A 1 6.33 21.82 20.32
N LYS A 2 6.24 21.62 21.64
CA LYS A 2 7.18 20.82 22.45
C LYS A 2 7.26 19.34 22.02
N ASN A 3 6.14 18.74 21.60
CA ASN A 3 6.12 17.30 21.29
C ASN A 3 6.56 16.99 19.85
N LYS A 4 7.31 15.90 19.65
CA LYS A 4 7.77 15.45 18.32
C LYS A 4 6.65 14.76 17.51
N PHE A 5 5.80 13.97 18.17
CA PHE A 5 4.69 13.23 17.57
C PHE A 5 3.55 13.03 18.58
N SER A 6 2.30 12.98 18.11
CA SER A 6 1.13 12.56 18.90
C SER A 6 0.09 11.91 17.99
N ARG A 7 -0.52 10.81 18.44
CA ARG A 7 -1.54 10.07 17.67
C ARG A 7 -2.81 10.90 17.42
N HIS A 8 -3.18 11.74 18.39
CA HIS A 8 -4.36 12.59 18.35
C HIS A 8 -4.30 13.66 17.26
N TRP A 9 -3.09 14.00 16.77
CA TRP A 9 -2.94 14.99 15.70
C TRP A 9 -3.48 14.52 14.35
N LYS A 10 -3.78 13.23 14.18
CA LYS A 10 -4.43 12.69 12.98
C LYS A 10 -5.82 13.31 12.73
N SER A 11 -6.59 13.57 13.78
CA SER A 11 -7.95 14.13 13.70
C SER A 11 -8.03 15.62 14.00
N SER A 12 -6.90 16.26 14.35
CA SER A 12 -6.88 17.69 14.67
C SER A 12 -7.23 18.54 13.46
N ARG A 13 -8.07 19.57 13.64
CA ARG A 13 -8.41 20.55 12.60
C ARG A 13 -7.21 21.40 12.17
N GLN A 14 -6.19 21.54 13.02
CA GLN A 14 -5.03 22.41 12.75
C GLN A 14 -4.09 21.80 11.69
N PRO A 15 -3.88 22.45 10.52
CA PRO A 15 -3.05 21.90 9.45
C PRO A 15 -1.59 21.65 9.87
N ARG A 16 -1.04 22.52 10.72
CA ARG A 16 0.32 22.39 11.27
C ARG A 16 0.49 21.06 12.03
N LYS A 17 -0.51 20.65 12.82
CA LYS A 17 -0.49 19.38 13.57
C LYS A 17 -0.59 18.18 12.63
N GLN A 18 -1.46 18.24 11.62
CA GLN A 18 -1.60 17.17 10.62
C GLN A 18 -0.33 16.95 9.77
N ARG A 19 0.31 18.04 9.31
CA ARG A 19 1.58 17.96 8.57
C ARG A 19 2.69 17.36 9.43
N LYS A 20 2.81 17.81 10.69
CA LYS A 20 3.78 17.26 11.66
C LYS A 20 3.53 15.77 11.93
N TYR A 21 2.26 15.36 12.06
CA TYR A 21 1.88 13.96 12.23
C TYR A 21 2.37 13.08 11.08
N ARG A 22 2.17 13.49 9.82
CA ARG A 22 2.59 12.70 8.65
C ARG A 22 4.11 12.61 8.51
N ALA A 23 4.82 13.71 8.76
CA ALA A 23 6.28 13.76 8.66
C ALA A 23 6.95 12.86 9.71
N ASN A 24 6.53 12.99 10.97
CA ASN A 24 7.16 12.36 12.13
C ASN A 24 6.53 11.02 12.55
N ALA A 25 5.60 10.47 11.77
CA ALA A 25 4.93 9.23 12.14
C ALA A 25 5.94 8.06 12.27
N PRO A 26 5.82 7.20 13.31
CA PRO A 26 6.58 5.96 13.40
C PRO A 26 6.32 5.01 12.22
N LEU A 27 7.28 4.10 11.95
CA LEU A 27 7.23 3.20 10.79
C LEU A 27 5.96 2.34 10.71
N HIS A 28 5.51 1.80 11.84
CA HIS A 28 4.28 0.97 11.90
C HIS A 28 3.02 1.76 11.48
N ILE A 29 3.02 3.09 11.69
CA ILE A 29 1.94 3.98 11.24
C ILE A 29 2.15 4.37 9.77
N LYS A 30 3.39 4.69 9.37
CA LYS A 30 3.73 5.03 7.97
C LYS A 30 3.32 3.93 7.00
N ARG A 31 3.41 2.67 7.41
CA ARG A 31 2.90 1.53 6.65
C ARG A 31 1.46 1.73 6.16
N LYS A 32 0.56 2.25 7.01
CA LYS A 32 -0.85 2.48 6.64
C LYS A 32 -1.03 3.54 5.54
N PHE A 33 -0.05 4.42 5.33
CA PHE A 33 -0.12 5.44 4.28
C PHE A 33 0.18 4.87 2.88
N LEU A 34 0.71 3.66 2.81
CA LEU A 34 1.03 2.95 1.57
C LEU A 34 -0.09 2.01 1.12
N ASN A 35 -1.32 2.26 1.58
CA ASN A 35 -2.49 1.57 1.07
C ASN A 35 -2.79 2.02 -0.36
N VAL A 36 -2.86 1.06 -1.26
CA VAL A 36 -3.12 1.23 -2.69
C VAL A 36 -4.51 0.73 -3.02
N ASN A 37 -5.13 1.34 -4.02
CA ASN A 37 -6.45 0.96 -4.51
C ASN A 37 -6.39 -0.39 -5.25
N LEU A 38 -7.38 -1.26 -5.04
CA LEU A 38 -7.54 -2.50 -5.80
C LEU A 38 -8.21 -2.26 -7.17
N SER A 39 -7.97 -3.15 -8.15
CA SER A 39 -8.73 -3.21 -9.40
C SER A 39 -10.21 -3.48 -9.16
N LYS A 40 -11.08 -3.16 -10.12
CA LYS A 40 -12.54 -3.37 -9.97
C LYS A 40 -12.88 -4.85 -9.71
N GLU A 41 -12.19 -5.76 -10.37
CA GLU A 41 -12.33 -7.21 -10.20
C GLU A 41 -11.91 -7.66 -8.81
N LEU A 42 -10.72 -7.26 -8.36
CA LEU A 42 -10.22 -7.60 -7.01
C LEU A 42 -11.10 -7.01 -5.91
N ARG A 43 -11.66 -5.81 -6.11
CA ARG A 43 -12.63 -5.21 -5.18
C ARG A 43 -13.88 -6.06 -5.02
N LYS A 44 -14.42 -6.62 -6.12
CA LYS A 44 -15.58 -7.53 -6.09
C LYS A 44 -15.23 -8.83 -5.36
N LYS A 45 -14.06 -9.43 -5.66
CA LYS A 45 -13.59 -10.68 -5.02
C LYS A 45 -13.41 -10.52 -3.51
N TYR A 46 -12.62 -9.54 -3.09
CA TYR A 46 -12.21 -9.38 -1.68
C TYR A 46 -13.13 -8.46 -0.85
N LYS A 47 -14.12 -7.80 -1.47
CA LYS A 47 -15.00 -6.79 -0.83
C LYS A 47 -14.25 -5.68 -0.08
N LYS A 48 -13.04 -5.33 -0.52
CA LYS A 48 -12.23 -4.23 0.04
C LYS A 48 -11.88 -3.22 -1.03
N ARG A 49 -11.79 -1.95 -0.65
CA ARG A 49 -11.42 -0.85 -1.56
C ARG A 49 -9.92 -0.76 -1.79
N ASN A 50 -9.12 -0.95 -0.75
CA ASN A 50 -7.68 -0.77 -0.76
C ASN A 50 -6.98 -1.83 0.09
N LEU A 51 -5.68 -1.97 -0.16
CA LEU A 51 -4.81 -2.91 0.53
C LEU A 51 -3.41 -2.32 0.67
N LEU A 52 -2.69 -2.74 1.71
CA LEU A 52 -1.27 -2.45 1.82
C LEU A 52 -0.49 -3.18 0.72
N LEU A 53 0.36 -2.44 0.02
CA LEU A 53 1.23 -3.00 -1.00
C LEU A 53 2.38 -3.82 -0.39
N ARG A 54 2.76 -4.93 -1.03
CA ARG A 54 3.98 -5.67 -0.71
C ARG A 54 4.88 -5.83 -1.95
N LYS A 55 6.13 -6.22 -1.69
CA LYS A 55 7.06 -6.64 -2.75
C LYS A 55 6.44 -7.81 -3.54
N GLY A 56 6.59 -7.78 -4.86
CA GLY A 56 6.03 -8.79 -5.77
C GLY A 56 4.56 -8.60 -6.16
N ASP A 57 3.83 -7.63 -5.60
CA ASP A 57 2.50 -7.28 -6.12
C ASP A 57 2.62 -6.66 -7.53
N SER A 58 1.66 -6.95 -8.41
CA SER A 58 1.56 -6.33 -9.73
C SER A 58 0.72 -5.06 -9.64
N VAL A 59 1.28 -3.94 -10.07
CA VAL A 59 0.63 -2.63 -10.00
C VAL A 59 0.56 -1.97 -11.37
N LYS A 60 -0.55 -1.25 -11.58
CA LYS A 60 -0.79 -0.37 -12.73
C LYS A 60 -0.67 1.08 -12.30
N ILE A 61 0.00 1.88 -13.11
CA ILE A 61 0.20 3.31 -12.86
C ILE A 61 -0.98 4.10 -13.44
N MET A 62 -1.66 4.86 -12.58
CA MET A 62 -2.86 5.63 -12.94
C MET A 62 -2.56 7.07 -13.32
N ARG A 63 -1.48 7.67 -12.79
CA ARG A 63 -1.13 9.08 -12.98
C ARG A 63 0.37 9.26 -13.22
N GLY A 64 0.75 10.27 -14.01
CA GLY A 64 2.14 10.65 -14.30
C GLY A 64 2.66 10.15 -15.66
N LYS A 65 3.96 10.34 -15.91
CA LYS A 65 4.64 10.01 -17.18
C LYS A 65 4.50 8.54 -17.60
N PHE A 66 4.42 7.63 -16.63
CA PHE A 66 4.35 6.18 -16.86
C PHE A 66 2.92 5.64 -16.79
N ARG A 67 1.90 6.49 -17.01
CA ARG A 67 0.49 6.10 -16.95
C ARG A 67 0.18 4.92 -17.87
N LYS A 68 -0.75 4.06 -17.46
CA LYS A 68 -1.20 2.82 -18.12
C LYS A 68 -0.19 1.67 -18.13
N LYS A 69 1.09 1.91 -17.83
CA LYS A 69 2.07 0.83 -17.68
C LYS A 69 1.80 0.03 -16.39
N SER A 70 2.06 -1.27 -16.48
CA SER A 70 2.05 -2.21 -15.36
C SER A 70 3.48 -2.63 -15.04
N GLY A 71 3.70 -3.07 -13.80
CA GLY A 71 4.96 -3.63 -13.36
C GLY A 71 4.86 -4.24 -11.97
N LYS A 72 5.84 -5.07 -11.61
CA LYS A 72 5.94 -5.65 -10.27
C LYS A 72 6.60 -4.66 -9.32
N VAL A 73 6.22 -4.72 -8.05
CA VAL A 73 6.83 -3.91 -6.99
C VAL A 73 8.18 -4.50 -6.60
N ALA A 74 9.24 -3.73 -6.83
CA ALA A 74 10.60 -4.13 -6.50
C ALA A 74 10.94 -3.84 -5.03
N GLU A 75 10.66 -2.61 -4.59
CA GLU A 75 11.01 -2.14 -3.24
C GLU A 75 9.97 -1.14 -2.71
N ILE A 76 9.80 -1.14 -1.39
CA ILE A 76 8.94 -0.20 -0.67
C ILE A 76 9.75 0.49 0.43
N ASP A 77 9.96 1.79 0.27
CA ASP A 77 10.59 2.62 1.30
C ASP A 77 9.52 3.21 2.23
N LEU A 78 9.42 2.63 3.43
CA LEU A 78 8.51 3.09 4.48
C LEU A 78 8.90 4.45 5.07
N LYS A 79 10.19 4.78 5.12
CA LYS A 79 10.68 6.04 5.71
C LYS A 79 10.24 7.21 4.84
N ARG A 80 10.47 7.10 3.52
CA ARG A 80 10.12 8.12 2.52
C ARG A 80 8.71 7.98 1.95
N GLN A 81 7.99 6.91 2.29
CA GLN A 81 6.65 6.60 1.75
C GLN A 81 6.66 6.51 0.21
N LYS A 82 7.71 5.91 -0.35
CA LYS A 82 7.93 5.76 -1.79
C LYS A 82 7.92 4.29 -2.18
N ILE A 83 7.45 4.03 -3.40
CA ILE A 83 7.34 2.70 -3.98
C ILE A 83 8.15 2.70 -5.27
N PHE A 84 8.97 1.67 -5.45
CA PHE A 84 9.75 1.47 -6.67
C PHE A 84 9.18 0.28 -7.44
N ILE A 85 8.95 0.50 -8.72
CA ILE A 85 8.35 -0.48 -9.64
C ILE A 85 9.42 -0.91 -10.61
N GLU A 86 9.50 -2.22 -10.84
CA GLU A 86 10.43 -2.82 -11.78
C GLU A 86 10.17 -2.31 -13.21
N GLY A 87 11.22 -2.03 -13.97
CA GLY A 87 11.13 -1.49 -15.33
C GLY A 87 10.77 0.00 -15.43
N MET A 88 10.46 0.68 -14.31
CA MET A 88 10.14 2.12 -14.29
C MET A 88 11.37 2.94 -13.90
N GLN A 89 12.24 3.16 -14.88
CA GLN A 89 13.54 3.81 -14.71
C GLN A 89 13.70 5.05 -15.61
N VAL A 90 14.59 5.96 -15.20
CA VAL A 90 15.10 7.07 -16.03
C VAL A 90 16.60 6.91 -16.21
N LYS A 91 17.07 7.18 -17.43
CA LYS A 91 18.50 7.29 -17.74
C LYS A 91 19.01 8.67 -17.32
N LYS A 92 20.07 8.72 -16.52
CA LYS A 92 20.80 9.94 -16.19
C LYS A 92 21.69 10.38 -17.36
N GLN A 93 22.21 11.60 -17.32
CA GLN A 93 23.18 12.10 -18.30
C GLN A 93 24.41 11.19 -18.36
N ASP A 94 24.88 10.72 -17.20
CA ASP A 94 26.00 9.77 -17.06
C ASP A 94 25.71 8.35 -17.60
N GLY A 95 24.52 8.10 -18.15
CA GLY A 95 24.11 6.81 -18.73
C GLY A 95 23.56 5.78 -17.74
N SER A 96 23.79 5.95 -16.43
CA SER A 96 23.22 5.08 -15.38
C SER A 96 21.68 5.16 -15.31
N LYS A 97 21.03 4.07 -14.91
CA LYS A 97 19.56 3.98 -14.76
C LYS A 97 19.15 4.10 -13.30
N VAL A 98 18.16 4.93 -13.00
CA VAL A 98 17.62 5.12 -11.64
C VAL A 98 16.12 4.84 -11.59
N ASN A 99 15.71 4.08 -10.56
CA ASN A 99 14.31 3.76 -10.29
C ASN A 99 13.53 5.00 -9.85
N ILE A 100 12.34 5.16 -10.42
CA ILE A 100 11.49 6.31 -10.13
C ILE A 100 10.65 6.06 -8.87
N PRO A 101 10.61 7.01 -7.92
CA PRO A 101 9.81 6.85 -6.70
C PRO A 101 8.34 7.22 -6.93
N PHE A 102 7.44 6.26 -6.77
CA PHE A 102 5.99 6.46 -6.87
C PHE A 102 5.32 6.65 -5.49
N ARG A 103 4.18 7.36 -5.48
CA ARG A 103 3.27 7.44 -4.32
C ARG A 103 2.14 6.42 -4.48
N ALA A 104 1.70 5.82 -3.38
CA ALA A 104 0.63 4.82 -3.35
C ALA A 104 -0.68 5.27 -4.02
N SER A 105 -1.05 6.55 -3.90
CA SER A 105 -2.27 7.11 -4.50
C SER A 105 -2.28 7.10 -6.02
N ASN A 106 -1.11 7.02 -6.66
CA ASN A 106 -0.99 7.04 -8.11
C ASN A 106 -1.04 5.63 -8.72
N LEU A 107 -1.14 4.60 -7.88
CA LEU A 107 -1.08 3.20 -8.26
C LEU A 107 -2.44 2.52 -8.07
N GLN A 108 -2.63 1.42 -8.79
CA GLN A 108 -3.72 0.50 -8.62
C GLN A 108 -3.18 -0.93 -8.68
N ILE A 109 -3.54 -1.77 -7.72
CA ILE A 109 -3.12 -3.19 -7.71
C ILE A 109 -3.91 -3.91 -8.80
N ALA A 110 -3.20 -4.55 -9.71
CA ALA A 110 -3.75 -5.39 -10.77
C ALA A 110 -3.85 -6.85 -10.29
N GLU A 111 -2.77 -7.36 -9.69
CA GLU A 111 -2.69 -8.72 -9.15
C GLU A 111 -2.02 -8.68 -7.77
N ILE A 112 -2.48 -9.58 -6.89
CA ILE A 112 -2.00 -9.68 -5.51
C ILE A 112 -1.10 -10.91 -5.41
N ASN A 113 0.11 -10.75 -4.86
CA ASN A 113 0.89 -11.89 -4.43
C ASN A 113 0.28 -12.44 -3.11
N ALA A 114 -0.18 -13.70 -3.17
CA ALA A 114 -0.83 -14.40 -2.08
C ALA A 114 0.16 -15.00 -1.05
N GLU A 115 1.43 -15.15 -1.42
CA GLU A 115 2.43 -15.81 -0.60
C GLU A 115 2.64 -15.09 0.75
N GLY A 116 2.54 -15.84 1.85
CA GLY A 116 2.70 -15.32 3.22
C GLY A 116 1.77 -14.16 3.59
N ARG A 117 0.69 -13.95 2.82
CA ARG A 117 -0.27 -12.88 3.05
C ARG A 117 -1.41 -13.41 3.89
N ARG A 118 -1.71 -12.70 4.99
CA ARG A 118 -2.95 -12.93 5.73
C ARG A 118 -4.10 -12.78 4.75
N LYS A 119 -4.98 -13.78 4.74
CA LYS A 119 -6.19 -13.82 3.91
C LYS A 119 -6.97 -12.50 4.04
N ILE A 120 -7.66 -12.11 2.97
CA ILE A 120 -8.21 -10.76 2.84
C ILE A 120 -9.72 -10.83 2.69
N GLY A 121 -10.46 -10.17 3.59
CA GLY A 121 -11.90 -9.97 3.43
C GLY A 121 -12.67 -11.29 3.53
N LYS A 122 -13.39 -11.66 2.46
CA LYS A 122 -14.28 -12.84 2.44
C LYS A 122 -13.56 -14.16 2.74
N GLU A 123 -12.29 -14.31 2.36
CA GLU A 123 -11.53 -15.53 2.64
C GLU A 123 -11.34 -15.74 4.15
N ASN A 124 -11.16 -14.68 4.95
CA ASN A 124 -11.15 -14.78 6.41
C ASN A 124 -12.53 -15.15 6.97
N MET A 125 -13.59 -14.57 6.43
CA MET A 125 -14.95 -14.82 6.92
C MET A 125 -15.44 -16.24 6.61
N LYS A 126 -15.07 -16.80 5.45
CA LYS A 126 -15.41 -18.19 5.11
C LYS A 126 -14.72 -19.18 6.04
N GLU A 127 -13.43 -18.98 6.29
CA GLU A 127 -12.65 -19.85 7.17
C GLU A 127 -13.06 -19.74 8.64
N ASN A 128 -13.40 -18.55 9.13
CA ASN A 128 -13.95 -18.40 10.48
C ASN A 128 -15.29 -19.15 10.63
N LYS A 129 -16.17 -19.07 9.62
CA LYS A 129 -17.43 -19.85 9.62
C LYS A 129 -17.22 -21.36 9.55
N GLU A 130 -16.21 -21.82 8.81
CA GLU A 130 -15.86 -23.25 8.75
C GLU A 130 -15.24 -23.74 10.05
N LYS A 131 -14.50 -22.90 10.78
CA LYS A 131 -13.97 -23.23 12.12
C LYS A 131 -15.07 -23.30 13.17
N GLU A 132 -15.96 -22.31 13.23
CA GLU A 132 -17.12 -22.32 14.15
C GLU A 132 -18.02 -23.55 13.91
N LYS A 133 -18.20 -23.97 12.65
CA LYS A 133 -18.97 -25.20 12.34
C LYS A 133 -18.31 -26.49 12.83
N LYS A 134 -16.97 -26.56 12.87
CA LYS A 134 -16.24 -27.74 13.36
C LYS A 134 -16.22 -27.81 14.89
N GLU A 135 -16.11 -26.67 15.55
CA GLU A 135 -16.18 -26.58 17.02
C GLU A 135 -17.58 -26.89 17.55
N ASN A 136 -18.65 -26.46 16.85
CA ASN A 136 -20.03 -26.79 17.25
C ASN A 136 -20.46 -28.23 16.89
N ALA A 137 -19.65 -28.96 16.12
CA ALA A 137 -19.91 -30.34 15.70
C ALA A 137 -19.02 -31.36 16.44
N SER A 138 -18.13 -30.90 17.32
CA SER A 138 -17.36 -31.70 18.29
C SER A 138 -17.93 -31.50 19.69
#